data_AF-A0A645DH09-F1
#
_entry.id   AF-A0A645DH09-F1
#
_cell.length_a   1.000
_cell.length_b   1.000
_cell.length_c   1.000
_cell.angle_alpha   90.00
_cell.angle_beta   90.00
_cell.angle_gamma   90.00
#
_symmetry.space_group_name_H-M   'P 1'
#
loop_
_entity.id
_entity.type
_entity.pdbx_description
1 polymer ?
#
loop_
_entity_poly.entity_id
_entity_poly.type
_entity_poly.pdbx_seq_one_letter_code
_entity_poly.pdbx_strand_id
1 'polypeptide(L)'
;MQKWLFENCNTQKTEIHRLYQDDSKLKKNRYHYHEAFIKKLLQRPNNLKRANLFTTNYDMAFDYALDSLGVHYINGFMGVHNRCFRPEVYDYDLYYPGQSVTGKVHRAEKVIRYYKIHGSLSWLSTTPSVANTYGIKEIPLNEEFKPEENREIMIYPCVSKKSFTLDLPYSELFRQFSQAINQPQSVLLCIGYSFYDEHINDIIRQALSIPSFTLIIANYSPTIDADSEIEKLRALGDKRIIILEQKDSEIATFVGFVENVMPDLYEEEELESIAETMNKLYPERSKNQENEELNSSEESENIVDSDGSKSE
;
A
#
# COMPACT_ATOMS: atom_id res chain seq x y z
N MET A 1 22.24 -12.57 -2.37
CA MET A 1 21.73 -11.23 -2.00
C MET A 1 20.20 -11.22 -1.92
N GLN A 2 19.48 -11.72 -2.94
CA GLN A 2 18.00 -11.73 -2.96
C GLN A 2 17.35 -12.48 -1.78
N LYS A 3 17.87 -13.66 -1.39
CA LYS A 3 17.31 -14.44 -0.26
C LYS A 3 17.40 -13.71 1.08
N TRP A 4 18.56 -13.12 1.39
CA TRP A 4 18.75 -12.34 2.62
C TRP A 4 17.79 -11.14 2.68
N LEU A 5 17.66 -10.42 1.56
CA LEU A 5 16.77 -9.27 1.49
C LEU A 5 15.30 -9.71 1.63
N PHE A 6 14.92 -10.82 1.00
CA PHE A 6 13.59 -11.41 1.16
C PHE A 6 13.29 -11.78 2.62
N GLU A 7 14.23 -12.39 3.33
CA GLU A 7 14.07 -12.75 4.75
C GLU A 7 13.94 -11.52 5.66
N ASN A 8 14.70 -10.46 5.39
CA ASN A 8 14.69 -9.24 6.22
C ASN A 8 13.55 -8.26 5.88
N CYS A 9 13.05 -8.26 4.65
CA CYS A 9 11.97 -7.38 4.23
C CYS A 9 10.58 -8.06 4.29
N ASN A 10 10.51 -9.37 4.52
CA ASN A 10 9.23 -10.04 4.70
C ASN A 10 8.66 -9.72 6.08
N THR A 11 7.70 -8.80 6.11
CA THR A 11 7.10 -8.26 7.34
C THR A 11 6.46 -9.33 8.22
N GLN A 12 6.00 -10.45 7.66
CA GLN A 12 5.43 -11.56 8.41
C GLN A 12 6.47 -12.31 9.26
N LYS A 13 7.76 -12.23 8.89
CA LYS A 13 8.87 -12.89 9.60
C LYS A 13 9.69 -11.95 10.46
N THR A 14 9.51 -10.64 10.29
CA THR A 14 10.22 -9.62 11.08
C THR A 14 9.58 -9.39 12.44
N GLU A 15 10.38 -8.96 13.41
CA GLU A 15 9.88 -8.51 14.72
C GLU A 15 9.48 -7.02 14.68
N ILE A 16 8.61 -6.60 15.60
CA ILE A 16 8.30 -5.18 15.77
C ILE A 16 9.50 -4.52 16.45
N HIS A 17 9.84 -3.30 16.01
CA HIS A 17 10.96 -2.55 16.57
C HIS A 17 10.79 -2.35 18.10
N ARG A 18 11.91 -2.38 18.83
CA ARG A 18 11.94 -2.36 20.31
C ARG A 18 11.14 -1.21 20.93
N LEU A 19 11.15 -0.04 20.29
CA LEU A 19 10.39 1.14 20.74
C LEU A 19 8.87 0.91 20.80
N TYR A 20 8.34 -0.01 20.00
CA TYR A 20 6.91 -0.28 19.88
C TYR A 20 6.54 -1.69 20.33
N GLN A 21 7.42 -2.36 21.08
CA GLN A 21 7.16 -3.73 21.56
C GLN A 21 5.96 -3.81 22.51
N ASP A 22 5.62 -2.72 23.19
CA ASP A 22 4.49 -2.67 24.13
C ASP A 22 3.20 -2.10 23.52
N ASP A 23 3.25 -1.69 22.25
CA ASP A 23 2.11 -1.11 21.56
C ASP A 23 1.02 -2.17 21.33
N SER A 24 -0.13 -1.99 21.99
CA SER A 24 -1.26 -2.92 21.92
C SER A 24 -1.94 -2.94 20.55
N LYS A 25 -1.93 -1.82 19.82
CA LYS A 25 -2.50 -1.70 18.47
C LYS A 25 -1.66 -2.51 17.49
N LEU A 26 -0.34 -2.38 17.53
CA LEU A 26 0.58 -3.15 16.69
C LEU A 26 0.60 -4.65 17.03
N LYS A 27 0.39 -5.02 18.29
CA LYS A 27 0.21 -6.44 18.69
C LYS A 27 -1.06 -7.05 18.11
N LYS A 28 -2.16 -6.29 18.09
CA LYS A 28 -3.45 -6.75 17.52
C LYS A 28 -3.41 -6.77 15.99
N ASN A 29 -2.90 -5.71 15.38
CA ASN A 29 -2.72 -5.59 13.94
C ASN A 29 -1.37 -4.94 13.65
N ARG A 30 -0.44 -5.72 13.13
CA ARG A 30 0.91 -5.26 12.76
C ARG A 30 0.90 -4.07 11.79
N TYR A 31 -0.12 -3.97 10.95
CA TYR A 31 -0.24 -2.92 9.93
C TYR A 31 -1.14 -1.76 10.37
N HIS A 32 -1.54 -1.70 11.66
CA HIS A 32 -2.47 -0.69 12.18
C HIS A 32 -2.12 0.74 11.77
N TYR A 33 -0.88 1.19 11.94
CA TYR A 33 -0.48 2.55 11.56
C TYR A 33 -0.41 2.78 10.06
N HIS A 34 -0.17 1.73 9.26
CA HIS A 34 -0.27 1.84 7.79
C HIS A 34 -1.74 1.97 7.37
N GLU A 35 -2.64 1.22 8.01
CA GLU A 35 -4.09 1.36 7.79
C GLU A 35 -4.58 2.74 8.21
N ALA A 36 -4.20 3.22 9.40
CA ALA A 36 -4.55 4.55 9.89
C ALA A 36 -4.01 5.65 8.95
N PHE A 37 -2.77 5.54 8.47
CA PHE A 37 -2.21 6.46 7.48
C PHE A 37 -3.06 6.51 6.20
N ILE A 38 -3.42 5.35 5.65
CA ILE A 38 -4.21 5.26 4.42
C ILE A 38 -5.62 5.82 4.64
N LYS A 39 -6.27 5.49 5.75
CA LYS A 39 -7.57 6.07 6.12
C LYS A 39 -7.50 7.60 6.15
N LYS A 40 -6.54 8.16 6.90
CA LYS A 40 -6.35 9.62 7.03
C LYS A 40 -6.03 10.27 5.69
N LEU A 41 -5.26 9.60 4.83
CA LEU A 41 -4.93 10.08 3.49
C LEU A 41 -6.13 10.10 2.54
N LEU A 42 -7.03 9.11 2.64
CA LEU A 42 -8.19 8.97 1.76
C LEU A 42 -9.36 9.91 2.11
N GLN A 43 -9.33 10.57 3.26
CA GLN A 43 -10.28 11.65 3.60
C GLN A 43 -10.13 12.90 2.72
N ARG A 44 -9.09 12.93 1.89
CA ARG A 44 -8.87 14.02 0.94
C ARG A 44 -10.07 14.12 -0.03
N PRO A 45 -10.60 15.33 -0.27
CA PRO A 45 -11.74 15.51 -1.16
C PRO A 45 -11.59 14.88 -2.55
N ASN A 46 -12.62 14.15 -2.98
CA ASN A 46 -12.65 13.40 -4.26
C ASN A 46 -12.57 14.29 -5.52
N ASN A 47 -12.82 15.59 -5.39
CA ASN A 47 -12.67 16.56 -6.49
C ASN A 47 -11.19 16.87 -6.80
N LEU A 48 -10.28 16.58 -5.86
CA LEU A 48 -8.84 16.72 -6.07
C LEU A 48 -8.30 15.54 -6.90
N LYS A 49 -7.09 15.68 -7.43
CA LYS A 49 -6.37 14.55 -8.06
C LYS A 49 -6.19 13.43 -7.03
N ARG A 50 -6.13 12.15 -7.43
CA ARG A 50 -5.84 11.03 -6.51
C ARG A 50 -4.54 11.28 -5.73
N ALA A 51 -4.47 10.78 -4.51
CA ALA A 51 -3.20 10.72 -3.79
C ALA A 51 -2.25 9.73 -4.49
N ASN A 52 -0.97 10.05 -4.49
CA ASN A 52 0.08 9.17 -4.99
C ASN A 52 0.94 8.76 -3.79
N LEU A 53 1.03 7.45 -3.53
CA LEU A 53 1.89 6.87 -2.52
C LEU A 53 3.11 6.29 -3.22
N PHE A 54 4.27 6.90 -2.99
CA PHE A 54 5.55 6.38 -3.45
C PHE A 54 6.29 5.76 -2.27
N THR A 55 6.85 4.57 -2.47
CA THR A 55 7.70 3.91 -1.50
C THR A 55 9.00 3.44 -2.14
N THR A 56 10.08 3.57 -1.38
CA THR A 56 11.38 2.93 -1.66
C THR A 56 11.51 1.57 -0.98
N ASN A 57 10.53 1.20 -0.16
CA ASN A 57 10.57 -0.05 0.58
C ASN A 57 10.15 -1.23 -0.32
N TYR A 58 10.82 -2.36 -0.15
CA TYR A 58 10.51 -3.60 -0.88
C TYR A 58 9.37 -4.39 -0.26
N ASP A 59 9.11 -4.15 1.03
CA ASP A 59 8.14 -4.88 1.83
C ASP A 59 6.69 -4.69 1.34
N MET A 60 5.79 -5.42 2.01
CA MET A 60 4.37 -5.48 1.66
C MET A 60 3.49 -4.80 2.72
N ALA A 61 4.05 -3.98 3.63
CA ALA A 61 3.28 -3.42 4.74
C ALA A 61 2.09 -2.56 4.27
N PHE A 62 2.32 -1.69 3.29
CA PHE A 62 1.26 -0.91 2.67
C PHE A 62 0.30 -1.77 1.84
N ASP A 63 0.79 -2.81 1.16
CA ASP A 63 -0.04 -3.73 0.37
C ASP A 63 -1.06 -4.43 1.26
N TYR A 64 -0.61 -5.00 2.39
CA TYR A 64 -1.49 -5.64 3.36
C TYR A 64 -2.48 -4.65 3.99
N ALA A 65 -2.04 -3.41 4.27
CA ALA A 65 -2.93 -2.38 4.78
C ALA A 65 -4.00 -1.96 3.75
N LEU A 66 -3.61 -1.81 2.48
CA LEU A 66 -4.52 -1.46 1.39
C LEU A 66 -5.55 -2.57 1.14
N ASP A 67 -5.10 -3.84 1.13
CA ASP A 67 -5.96 -5.02 0.98
C ASP A 67 -6.94 -5.13 2.16
N SER A 68 -6.46 -4.98 3.40
CA SER A 68 -7.27 -5.02 4.64
C SER A 68 -8.38 -3.97 4.64
N LEU A 69 -8.09 -2.77 4.13
CA LEU A 69 -9.05 -1.67 4.03
C LEU A 69 -9.98 -1.74 2.81
N GLY A 70 -9.76 -2.69 1.90
CA GLY A 70 -10.49 -2.80 0.64
C GLY A 70 -10.27 -1.58 -0.28
N VAL A 71 -9.09 -0.98 -0.24
CA VAL A 71 -8.74 0.18 -1.07
C VAL A 71 -8.31 -0.29 -2.45
N HIS A 72 -8.87 0.31 -3.50
CA HIS A 72 -8.41 0.07 -4.86
C HIS A 72 -7.09 0.82 -5.11
N TYR A 73 -5.97 0.11 -5.16
CA TYR A 73 -4.68 0.71 -5.49
C TYR A 73 -4.24 0.39 -6.92
N ILE A 74 -3.80 1.43 -7.62
CA ILE A 74 -3.27 1.35 -8.98
C ILE A 74 -1.75 1.27 -8.86
N ASN A 75 -1.19 0.06 -9.03
CA ASN A 75 0.24 -0.21 -8.85
C ASN A 75 1.01 -0.51 -10.15
N GLY A 76 0.42 -0.26 -11.31
CA GLY A 76 1.07 -0.53 -12.59
C GLY A 76 1.00 -2.00 -13.02
N PHE A 77 0.34 -2.87 -12.25
CA PHE A 77 0.06 -4.25 -12.65
C PHE A 77 -1.41 -4.41 -13.03
N MET A 78 -1.66 -5.17 -14.10
CA MET A 78 -3.00 -5.49 -14.57
C MET A 78 -3.15 -7.00 -14.77
N GLY A 79 -4.36 -7.48 -14.49
CA GLY A 79 -4.71 -8.89 -14.54
C GLY A 79 -5.24 -9.36 -13.19
N VAL A 80 -5.98 -10.47 -13.21
CA VAL A 80 -6.48 -11.12 -11.99
C VAL A 80 -5.59 -12.31 -11.67
N HIS A 81 -5.48 -13.27 -12.58
CA HIS A 81 -4.65 -14.48 -12.39
C HIS A 81 -3.19 -14.30 -12.80
N ASN A 82 -2.94 -13.43 -13.77
CA ASN A 82 -1.62 -13.17 -14.30
C ASN A 82 -1.35 -11.67 -14.33
N ARG A 83 -1.00 -11.12 -13.17
CA ARG A 83 -0.70 -9.70 -12.99
C ARG A 83 0.63 -9.36 -13.65
N CYS A 84 0.58 -8.66 -14.78
CA CYS A 84 1.77 -8.26 -15.53
C CYS A 84 1.96 -6.74 -15.45
N PHE A 85 3.21 -6.30 -15.42
CA PHE A 85 3.53 -4.88 -15.40
C PHE A 85 3.11 -4.21 -16.72
N ARG A 86 2.36 -3.12 -16.60
CA ARG A 86 1.83 -2.30 -17.68
C ARG A 86 1.81 -0.84 -17.22
N PRO A 87 2.79 -0.01 -17.61
CA PRO A 87 2.90 1.35 -17.09
C PRO A 87 1.70 2.23 -17.43
N GLU A 88 0.95 1.92 -18.49
CA GLU A 88 -0.27 2.64 -18.89
C GLU A 88 -1.38 2.56 -17.84
N VAL A 89 -1.33 1.54 -16.97
CA VAL A 89 -2.32 1.34 -15.89
C VAL A 89 -2.28 2.49 -14.89
N TYR A 90 -1.14 3.16 -14.72
CA TYR A 90 -1.05 4.33 -13.85
C TYR A 90 -1.92 5.50 -14.32
N ASP A 91 -2.23 5.58 -15.61
CA ASP A 91 -3.09 6.62 -16.18
C ASP A 91 -4.59 6.30 -16.05
N TYR A 92 -4.94 5.05 -15.68
CA TYR A 92 -6.32 4.66 -15.45
C TYR A 92 -6.87 5.27 -14.14
N ASP A 93 -8.20 5.39 -14.08
CA ASP A 93 -8.94 5.80 -12.87
C ASP A 93 -10.33 5.17 -12.89
N LEU A 94 -10.95 5.07 -11.72
CA LEU A 94 -12.25 4.43 -11.52
C LEU A 94 -13.33 5.50 -11.30
N TYR A 95 -14.42 5.37 -12.03
CA TYR A 95 -15.56 6.27 -11.98
C TYR A 95 -16.84 5.46 -11.83
N TYR A 96 -17.80 5.97 -11.07
CA TYR A 96 -19.13 5.38 -11.02
C TYR A 96 -19.81 5.55 -12.37
N PRO A 97 -20.43 4.50 -12.93
CA PRO A 97 -21.23 4.62 -14.15
C PRO A 97 -22.35 5.62 -13.90
N GLY A 98 -22.46 6.64 -14.76
CA GLY A 98 -23.30 7.79 -14.52
C GLY A 98 -24.80 7.47 -14.46
N GLN A 99 -25.46 7.85 -13.36
CA GLN A 99 -26.90 8.17 -13.36
C GLN A 99 -27.17 9.66 -13.62
N SER A 100 -26.14 10.46 -13.90
CA SER A 100 -26.27 11.91 -14.01
C SER A 100 -26.45 12.38 -15.44
N VAL A 101 -27.65 12.85 -15.75
CA VAL A 101 -28.04 13.59 -16.98
C VAL A 101 -27.21 14.89 -17.17
N THR A 102 -26.35 15.24 -16.19
CA THR A 102 -25.70 16.55 -16.03
C THR A 102 -24.19 16.55 -16.33
N GLY A 103 -23.61 15.47 -16.86
CA GLY A 103 -22.21 15.44 -17.31
C GLY A 103 -21.15 15.53 -16.20
N LYS A 104 -21.53 15.46 -14.92
CA LYS A 104 -20.60 15.36 -13.80
C LYS A 104 -20.23 13.89 -13.57
N VAL A 105 -18.97 13.55 -13.79
CA VAL A 105 -18.44 12.20 -13.53
C VAL A 105 -18.08 12.09 -12.05
N HIS A 106 -18.69 11.12 -11.35
CA HIS A 106 -18.37 10.82 -9.96
C HIS A 106 -17.21 9.82 -9.92
N ARG A 107 -16.11 10.22 -9.31
CA ARG A 107 -14.96 9.35 -9.06
C ARG A 107 -15.30 8.33 -7.99
N ALA A 108 -14.84 7.09 -8.17
CA ALA A 108 -14.93 6.07 -7.13
C ALA A 108 -14.17 6.52 -5.88
N GLU A 109 -14.72 6.26 -4.70
CA GLU A 109 -14.03 6.48 -3.42
C GLU A 109 -12.97 5.39 -3.18
N LYS A 110 -12.09 5.61 -2.19
CA LYS A 110 -11.08 4.62 -1.77
C LYS A 110 -10.19 4.13 -2.92
N VAL A 111 -9.71 5.07 -3.75
CA VAL A 111 -8.75 4.77 -4.83
C VAL A 111 -7.46 5.57 -4.63
N ILE A 112 -6.31 4.90 -4.70
CA ILE A 112 -4.98 5.52 -4.59
C ILE A 112 -4.05 5.01 -5.69
N ARG A 113 -3.07 5.82 -6.11
CA ARG A 113 -1.97 5.34 -6.95
C ARG A 113 -0.79 4.94 -6.06
N TYR A 114 -0.24 3.75 -6.28
CA TYR A 114 0.79 3.17 -5.42
C TYR A 114 2.01 2.77 -6.25
N TYR A 115 3.18 3.27 -5.88
CA TYR A 115 4.41 3.13 -6.65
C TYR A 115 5.53 2.59 -5.78
N LYS A 116 6.10 1.45 -6.16
CA LYS A 116 7.27 0.85 -5.50
C LYS A 116 8.53 1.12 -6.31
N ILE A 117 9.17 2.27 -6.09
CA ILE A 117 10.23 2.81 -6.96
C ILE A 117 11.43 1.84 -7.05
N HIS A 118 11.78 1.16 -5.97
CA HIS A 118 12.90 0.20 -5.94
C HIS A 118 12.47 -1.26 -6.18
N GLY A 119 11.20 -1.48 -6.51
CA GLY A 119 10.63 -2.81 -6.72
C GLY A 119 10.01 -3.41 -5.46
N SER A 120 9.69 -4.70 -5.52
CA SER A 120 8.99 -5.38 -4.44
C SER A 120 9.40 -6.84 -4.29
N LEU A 121 9.21 -7.36 -3.07
CA LEU A 121 9.28 -8.79 -2.81
C LEU A 121 8.29 -9.60 -3.66
N SER A 122 7.16 -9.01 -4.08
CA SER A 122 6.14 -9.67 -4.91
C SER A 122 6.46 -9.71 -6.41
N TRP A 123 7.52 -9.03 -6.86
CA TRP A 123 7.82 -8.90 -8.30
C TRP A 123 8.79 -9.99 -8.78
N LEU A 124 8.42 -10.64 -9.88
CA LEU A 124 9.21 -11.68 -10.53
C LEU A 124 9.56 -11.28 -11.96
N SER A 125 10.84 -11.43 -12.30
CA SER A 125 11.31 -11.42 -13.69
C SER A 125 10.88 -12.71 -14.39
N THR A 126 10.43 -12.58 -15.62
CA THR A 126 9.96 -13.65 -16.50
C THR A 126 10.35 -13.31 -17.94
N THR A 127 10.42 -14.32 -18.79
CA THR A 127 10.69 -14.08 -20.22
C THR A 127 9.60 -13.21 -20.84
N PRO A 128 9.96 -12.10 -21.51
CA PRO A 128 9.01 -11.27 -22.23
C PRO A 128 8.18 -12.07 -23.24
N SER A 129 6.89 -11.77 -23.30
CA SER A 129 5.95 -12.38 -24.24
C SER A 129 4.90 -11.36 -24.71
N VAL A 130 4.09 -11.68 -25.71
CA VAL A 130 3.02 -10.78 -26.20
C VAL A 130 2.06 -10.38 -25.07
N ALA A 131 1.79 -11.28 -24.12
CA ALA A 131 0.93 -11.00 -22.97
C ALA A 131 1.66 -10.29 -21.81
N ASN A 132 3.00 -10.34 -21.78
CA ASN A 132 3.84 -9.72 -20.77
C ASN A 132 5.07 -9.08 -21.43
N THR A 133 4.86 -7.94 -22.10
CA THR A 133 5.89 -7.30 -22.92
C THR A 133 7.14 -6.91 -22.13
N TYR A 134 6.95 -6.53 -20.87
CA TYR A 134 8.03 -6.13 -19.97
C TYR A 134 8.68 -7.31 -19.24
N GLY A 135 8.11 -8.52 -19.33
CA GLY A 135 8.64 -9.68 -18.64
C GLY A 135 8.53 -9.61 -17.12
N ILE A 136 7.62 -8.81 -16.55
CA ILE A 136 7.52 -8.65 -15.09
C ILE A 136 6.13 -9.06 -14.62
N LYS A 137 6.08 -9.88 -13.58
CA LYS A 137 4.84 -10.33 -12.96
C LYS A 137 4.81 -10.02 -11.48
N GLU A 138 3.62 -9.73 -10.97
CA GLU A 138 3.35 -9.63 -9.54
C GLU A 138 2.65 -10.89 -9.05
N ILE A 139 3.11 -11.41 -7.92
CA ILE A 139 2.56 -12.61 -7.30
C ILE A 139 2.26 -12.35 -5.82
N PRO A 140 1.20 -12.97 -5.27
CA PRO A 140 0.93 -12.89 -3.85
C PRO A 140 2.04 -13.61 -3.06
N LEU A 141 2.46 -13.02 -1.95
CA LEU A 141 3.36 -13.67 -1.00
C LEU A 141 2.53 -14.54 -0.06
N ASN A 142 2.22 -15.76 -0.48
CA ASN A 142 1.61 -16.79 0.36
C ASN A 142 2.66 -17.83 0.81
N GLU A 143 2.27 -18.75 1.70
CA GLU A 143 3.18 -19.79 2.23
C GLU A 143 3.77 -20.71 1.14
N GLU A 144 3.07 -20.81 -0.01
CA GLU A 144 3.53 -21.57 -1.17
C GLU A 144 4.63 -20.85 -1.97
N PHE A 145 4.79 -19.53 -1.78
CA PHE A 145 5.85 -18.79 -2.44
C PHE A 145 7.21 -19.11 -1.82
N LYS A 146 7.93 -20.02 -2.48
CA LYS A 146 9.34 -20.27 -2.21
C LYS A 146 10.20 -19.48 -3.19
N PRO A 147 11.07 -18.58 -2.72
CA PRO A 147 12.06 -17.94 -3.58
C PRO A 147 13.08 -19.01 -4.01
N GLU A 148 12.81 -19.69 -5.12
CA GLU A 148 13.77 -20.58 -5.76
C GLU A 148 14.94 -19.77 -6.32
N GLU A 149 16.15 -20.34 -6.33
CA GLU A 149 17.36 -19.67 -6.84
C GLU A 149 17.25 -19.23 -8.31
N ASN A 150 16.33 -19.82 -9.07
CA ASN A 150 16.05 -19.49 -10.47
C ASN A 150 14.92 -18.46 -10.67
N ARG A 151 14.24 -18.01 -9.61
CA ARG A 151 13.25 -16.92 -9.70
C ARG A 151 13.95 -15.60 -9.38
N GLU A 152 14.32 -14.88 -10.43
CA GLU A 152 14.92 -13.54 -10.31
C GLU A 152 13.89 -12.57 -9.73
N ILE A 153 13.89 -12.43 -8.41
CA ILE A 153 13.08 -11.44 -7.72
C ILE A 153 13.56 -10.05 -8.16
N MET A 154 12.62 -9.22 -8.63
CA MET A 154 12.88 -7.88 -9.11
C MET A 154 12.94 -6.90 -7.94
N ILE A 155 14.08 -6.94 -7.26
CA ILE A 155 14.47 -5.97 -6.25
C ILE A 155 15.68 -5.21 -6.78
N TYR A 156 15.69 -3.90 -6.62
CA TYR A 156 16.83 -3.06 -6.95
C TYR A 156 17.75 -2.85 -5.73
N PRO A 157 18.80 -3.67 -5.49
CA PRO A 157 19.69 -3.44 -4.37
C PRO A 157 20.60 -2.25 -4.66
N CYS A 158 20.19 -1.07 -4.20
CA CYS A 158 21.00 0.12 -3.98
C CYS A 158 21.56 0.85 -5.23
N VAL A 159 21.66 2.16 -5.04
CA VAL A 159 22.09 3.29 -5.89
C VAL A 159 23.37 3.11 -6.74
N SER A 160 24.13 2.02 -6.60
CA SER A 160 25.50 1.94 -7.12
C SER A 160 25.63 1.53 -8.59
N LYS A 161 24.55 1.08 -9.25
CA LYS A 161 24.60 0.72 -10.67
C LYS A 161 23.70 1.61 -11.54
N LYS A 162 24.20 2.80 -11.88
CA LYS A 162 23.59 3.77 -12.82
C LYS A 162 23.03 3.16 -14.12
N SER A 163 23.56 2.01 -14.56
CA SER A 163 23.09 1.35 -15.78
C SER A 163 21.69 0.76 -15.70
N PHE A 164 21.21 0.39 -14.50
CA PHE A 164 19.93 -0.33 -14.33
C PHE A 164 18.74 0.59 -14.03
N THR A 165 18.95 1.86 -13.65
CA THR A 165 17.86 2.85 -13.51
C THR A 165 17.24 3.24 -14.85
N LEU A 166 17.94 2.96 -15.95
CA LEU A 166 17.44 3.10 -17.31
C LEU A 166 16.57 1.90 -17.73
N ASP A 167 16.70 0.76 -17.05
CA ASP A 167 15.95 -0.45 -17.37
C ASP A 167 14.51 -0.36 -16.86
N LEU A 168 13.62 -0.97 -17.62
CA LEU A 168 12.23 -1.15 -17.24
C LEU A 168 12.14 -2.21 -16.14
N PRO A 169 11.31 -2.02 -15.10
CA PRO A 169 10.24 -1.02 -14.97
C PRO A 169 10.68 0.28 -14.29
N TYR A 170 11.92 0.36 -13.80
CA TYR A 170 12.34 1.41 -12.87
C TYR A 170 12.37 2.79 -13.52
N SER A 171 12.84 2.89 -14.76
CA SER A 171 12.84 4.16 -15.50
C SER A 171 11.43 4.77 -15.63
N GLU A 172 10.40 3.92 -15.79
CA GLU A 172 9.00 4.34 -15.81
C GLU A 172 8.52 4.82 -14.45
N LEU A 173 8.90 4.14 -13.37
CA LEU A 173 8.52 4.52 -12.01
C LEU A 173 9.15 5.86 -11.60
N PHE A 174 10.42 6.08 -11.93
CA PHE A 174 11.08 7.37 -11.73
C PHE A 174 10.45 8.48 -12.57
N ARG A 175 10.04 8.17 -13.81
CA ARG A 175 9.29 9.11 -14.65
C ARG A 175 7.95 9.49 -14.02
N GLN A 176 7.20 8.51 -13.53
CA GLN A 176 5.92 8.73 -12.84
C GLN A 176 6.10 9.57 -11.56
N PHE A 177 7.15 9.30 -10.78
CA PHE A 177 7.49 10.12 -9.62
C PHE A 177 7.78 11.58 -10.02
N SER A 178 8.64 11.79 -11.02
CA SER A 178 8.95 13.11 -11.55
C SER A 178 7.70 13.84 -12.04
N GLN A 179 6.84 13.18 -12.81
CA GLN A 179 5.58 13.76 -13.30
C GLN A 179 4.62 14.11 -12.17
N ALA A 180 4.59 13.34 -11.08
CA ALA A 180 3.72 13.60 -9.95
C ALA A 180 4.13 14.84 -9.14
N ILE A 181 5.44 15.08 -8.97
CA ILE A 181 5.93 16.18 -8.13
C ILE A 181 6.32 17.44 -8.90
N ASN A 182 6.78 17.32 -10.16
CA ASN A 182 7.15 18.46 -11.02
C ASN A 182 5.91 19.10 -11.68
N GLN A 183 4.97 19.56 -10.86
CA GLN A 183 3.74 20.23 -11.27
C GLN A 183 3.48 21.44 -10.36
N PRO A 184 2.74 22.47 -10.82
CA PRO A 184 2.27 23.53 -9.94
C PRO A 184 1.37 22.99 -8.81
N GLN A 185 1.40 23.67 -7.66
CA GLN A 185 0.58 23.35 -6.48
C GLN A 185 0.70 21.89 -6.00
N SER A 186 1.90 21.31 -6.08
CA SER A 186 2.20 19.98 -5.55
C SER A 186 2.82 20.07 -4.14
N VAL A 187 2.49 19.07 -3.31
CA VAL A 187 3.09 18.89 -1.99
C VAL A 187 3.71 17.50 -1.95
N LEU A 188 4.98 17.43 -1.57
CA LEU A 188 5.67 16.16 -1.31
C LEU A 188 5.85 15.99 0.19
N LEU A 189 5.33 14.89 0.72
CA LEU A 189 5.50 14.48 2.11
C LEU A 189 6.49 13.30 2.15
N CYS A 190 7.66 13.53 2.74
CA CYS A 190 8.71 12.53 2.92
C CYS A 190 8.70 12.04 4.38
N ILE A 191 8.34 10.78 4.60
CA ILE A 191 8.28 10.18 5.95
C ILE A 191 9.29 9.03 6.02
N GLY A 192 10.22 9.09 6.98
CA GLY A 192 11.25 8.06 7.16
C GLY A 192 12.25 7.95 6.00
N TYR A 193 12.38 9.00 5.20
CA TYR A 193 13.32 9.06 4.08
C TYR A 193 14.55 9.88 4.44
N SER A 194 15.72 9.24 4.41
CA SER A 194 17.00 9.84 4.78
C SER A 194 17.68 10.65 3.66
N PHE A 195 17.10 10.69 2.46
CA PHE A 195 17.70 11.33 1.28
C PHE A 195 19.03 10.69 0.85
N TYR A 196 19.18 9.37 0.99
CA TYR A 196 20.37 8.65 0.53
C TYR A 196 20.35 8.31 -0.98
N ASP A 197 19.19 8.41 -1.64
CA ASP A 197 19.07 8.12 -3.08
C ASP A 197 19.23 9.39 -3.91
N GLU A 198 20.38 9.53 -4.57
CA GLU A 198 20.71 10.71 -5.38
C GLU A 198 19.70 10.98 -6.52
N HIS A 199 19.14 9.95 -7.14
CA HIS A 199 18.21 10.11 -8.26
C HIS A 199 16.86 10.66 -7.81
N ILE A 200 16.32 10.14 -6.70
CA ILE A 200 15.12 10.71 -6.08
C ILE A 200 15.39 12.16 -5.66
N ASN A 201 16.54 12.40 -5.04
CA ASN A 201 16.93 13.74 -4.58
C ASN A 201 17.07 14.74 -5.73
N ASP A 202 17.62 14.35 -6.88
CA ASP A 202 17.73 15.21 -8.06
C ASP A 202 16.36 15.67 -8.54
N ILE A 203 15.37 14.77 -8.58
CA ILE A 203 14.00 15.10 -8.96
C ILE A 203 13.36 16.03 -7.92
N ILE A 204 13.58 15.80 -6.63
CA ILE A 204 13.09 16.68 -5.55
C ILE A 204 13.72 18.08 -5.67
N ARG A 205 15.03 18.17 -5.90
CA ARG A 205 15.74 19.44 -6.12
C ARG A 205 15.21 20.18 -7.34
N GLN A 206 14.89 19.46 -8.42
CA GLN A 206 14.24 20.04 -9.58
C GLN A 206 12.85 20.59 -9.24
N ALA A 207 12.05 19.85 -8.46
CA ALA A 207 10.73 20.32 -8.03
C ALA A 207 10.80 21.58 -7.15
N LEU A 208 11.86 21.76 -6.34
CA LEU A 208 12.10 22.98 -5.57
C LEU A 208 12.32 24.23 -6.44
N SER A 209 12.60 24.09 -7.73
CA SER A 209 12.60 25.24 -8.66
C SER A 209 11.20 25.81 -8.91
N ILE A 210 10.13 25.04 -8.61
CA ILE A 210 8.73 25.44 -8.79
C ILE A 210 8.28 26.25 -7.56
N PRO A 211 7.88 27.53 -7.69
CA PRO A 211 7.54 28.38 -6.54
C PRO A 211 6.42 27.84 -5.65
N SER A 212 5.45 27.13 -6.24
CA SER A 212 4.29 26.57 -5.53
C SER A 212 4.51 25.16 -4.95
N PHE A 213 5.69 24.56 -5.14
CA PHE A 213 6.01 23.25 -4.58
C PHE A 213 6.37 23.39 -3.10
N THR A 214 5.79 22.51 -2.28
CA THR A 214 6.09 22.44 -0.84
C THR A 214 6.63 21.05 -0.51
N LEU A 215 7.74 21.02 0.23
CA LEU A 215 8.37 19.81 0.73
C LEU A 215 8.18 19.72 2.25
N ILE A 216 7.58 18.63 2.74
CA ILE A 216 7.43 18.35 4.16
C ILE A 216 8.23 17.10 4.51
N ILE A 217 9.10 17.18 5.51
CA ILE A 217 10.00 16.09 5.91
C ILE A 217 9.73 15.70 7.37
N ALA A 218 9.39 14.44 7.58
CA ALA A 218 9.28 13.79 8.88
C ALA A 218 10.28 12.63 8.93
N ASN A 219 11.43 12.85 9.54
CA ASN A 219 12.47 11.82 9.64
C ASN A 219 13.08 11.83 11.04
N TYR A 220 12.74 10.82 11.83
CA TYR A 220 13.27 10.69 13.18
C TYR A 220 14.74 10.29 13.17
N SER A 221 15.58 11.06 13.85
CA SER A 221 16.98 10.71 14.11
C SER A 221 17.37 11.13 15.52
N PRO A 222 17.77 10.19 16.42
CA PRO A 222 18.21 10.53 17.76
C PRO A 222 19.52 11.34 17.75
N THR A 223 20.36 11.12 16.74
CA THR A 223 21.61 11.84 16.51
C THR A 223 21.54 12.54 15.16
N ILE A 224 21.63 13.87 15.17
CA ILE A 224 21.63 14.66 13.94
C ILE A 224 23.06 14.70 13.40
N ASP A 225 23.24 14.19 12.19
CA ASP A 225 24.46 14.38 11.43
C ASP A 225 24.39 15.73 10.69
N ALA A 226 25.36 16.61 10.98
CA ALA A 226 25.44 17.94 10.39
C ALA A 226 25.69 17.89 8.87
N ASP A 227 26.30 16.81 8.37
CA ASP A 227 26.58 16.63 6.94
C ASP A 227 25.44 15.90 6.19
N SER A 228 24.33 15.59 6.88
CA SER A 228 23.17 14.96 6.28
C SER A 228 22.49 15.86 5.25
N GLU A 229 21.88 15.25 4.23
CA GLU A 229 21.13 16.00 3.20
C GLU A 229 19.96 16.80 3.79
N ILE A 230 19.33 16.30 4.87
CA ILE A 230 18.24 16.99 5.54
C ILE A 230 18.74 18.29 6.19
N GLU A 231 19.90 18.29 6.84
CA GLU A 231 20.48 19.50 7.43
C GLU A 231 20.98 20.48 6.36
N LYS A 232 21.48 19.99 5.23
CA LYS A 232 21.77 20.84 4.05
C LYS A 232 20.51 21.54 3.55
N LEU A 233 19.38 20.82 3.45
CA LEU A 233 18.09 21.41 3.09
C LEU A 233 17.60 22.42 4.13
N ARG A 234 17.79 22.13 5.43
CA ARG A 234 17.47 23.05 6.52
C ARG A 234 18.26 24.35 6.42
N ALA A 235 19.56 24.26 6.12
CA ALA A 235 20.45 25.40 6.01
C ALA A 235 20.10 26.38 4.89
N LEU A 236 19.30 25.96 3.90
CA LEU A 236 18.82 26.83 2.83
C LEU A 236 17.84 27.92 3.33
N GLY A 237 17.19 27.70 4.48
CA GLY A 237 16.22 28.66 5.04
C GLY A 237 14.99 28.92 4.15
N ASP A 238 14.69 28.00 3.23
CA ASP A 238 13.55 28.11 2.32
C ASP A 238 12.24 27.78 3.05
N LYS A 239 11.29 28.71 3.03
CA LYS A 239 9.97 28.58 3.68
C LYS A 239 9.13 27.43 3.12
N ARG A 240 9.42 26.97 1.90
CA ARG A 240 8.74 25.87 1.24
C ARG A 240 9.23 24.50 1.72
N ILE A 241 10.36 24.44 2.41
CA ILE A 241 10.91 23.23 3.00
C ILE A 241 10.56 23.24 4.49
N ILE A 242 9.63 22.38 4.87
CA ILE A 242 9.15 22.24 6.25
C ILE A 242 9.73 20.93 6.79
N ILE A 243 10.61 21.04 7.79
CA ILE A 243 11.24 19.88 8.41
C ILE A 243 10.73 19.79 9.85
N LEU A 244 10.04 18.70 10.18
CA LEU A 244 9.60 18.43 11.55
C LEU A 244 10.81 18.22 12.46
N GLU A 245 10.61 18.37 13.78
CA GLU A 245 11.68 18.21 14.75
C GLU A 245 12.19 16.76 14.76
N GLN A 246 13.40 16.54 14.25
CA GLN A 246 13.93 15.19 13.99
C GLN A 246 14.16 14.40 15.28
N LYS A 247 14.39 15.08 16.41
CA LYS A 247 14.59 14.43 17.71
C LYS A 247 13.28 14.09 18.42
N ASP A 248 12.17 14.62 17.96
CA ASP A 248 10.87 14.39 18.56
C ASP A 248 10.22 13.13 17.98
N SER A 249 10.23 12.05 18.77
CA SER A 249 9.66 10.77 18.36
C SER A 249 8.15 10.83 18.13
N GLU A 250 7.45 11.77 18.76
CA GLU A 250 6.00 11.92 18.67
C GLU A 250 5.56 12.49 17.32
N ILE A 251 6.44 13.13 16.55
CA ILE A 251 6.07 13.73 15.26
C ILE A 251 6.94 13.29 14.09
N ALA A 252 8.20 12.90 14.32
CA ALA A 252 9.14 12.57 13.25
C ALA A 252 9.22 11.08 12.94
N THR A 253 8.71 10.20 13.81
CA THR A 253 8.57 8.77 13.50
C THR A 253 7.32 8.56 12.64
N PHE A 254 7.26 7.46 11.87
CA PHE A 254 6.05 7.15 11.11
C PHE A 254 4.82 7.00 12.02
N VAL A 255 4.98 6.31 13.15
CA VAL A 255 3.90 6.12 14.14
C VAL A 255 3.45 7.46 14.70
N GLY A 256 4.37 8.25 15.25
CA GLY A 256 4.06 9.55 15.81
C GLY A 256 3.47 10.51 14.78
N PHE A 257 3.97 10.51 13.55
CA PHE A 257 3.41 11.32 12.46
C PHE A 257 1.95 10.95 12.16
N VAL A 258 1.63 9.66 12.09
CA VAL A 258 0.26 9.18 11.83
C VAL A 258 -0.67 9.54 12.98
N GLU A 259 -0.22 9.40 14.23
CA GLU A 259 -1.05 9.68 15.40
C GLU A 259 -1.23 11.18 15.64
N ASN A 260 -0.15 11.94 15.65
CA ASN A 260 -0.12 13.30 16.20
C ASN A 260 -0.09 14.42 15.14
N VAL A 261 0.29 14.12 13.88
CA VAL A 261 0.44 15.15 12.83
C VAL A 261 -0.66 15.07 11.78
N MET A 262 -1.05 13.86 11.36
CA MET A 262 -2.13 13.68 10.40
C MET A 262 -3.51 13.97 11.03
N PRO A 263 -4.45 14.57 10.28
CA PRO A 263 -5.76 14.94 10.80
C PRO A 263 -6.51 13.74 11.37
N ASP A 264 -7.29 13.96 12.42
CA ASP A 264 -8.09 12.93 13.05
C ASP A 264 -9.26 12.48 12.18
N LEU A 265 -9.64 11.22 12.35
CA LEU A 265 -10.57 10.53 11.49
C LEU A 265 -12.02 10.84 11.89
N TYR A 266 -12.68 11.80 11.23
CA TYR A 266 -14.13 12.00 11.41
C TYR A 266 -14.96 10.78 10.93
N GLU A 267 -14.46 10.01 9.95
CA GLU A 267 -15.18 8.89 9.32
C GLU A 267 -15.02 7.52 10.03
N GLU A 268 -14.11 7.37 11.00
CA GLU A 268 -14.00 6.09 11.73
C GLU A 268 -15.27 5.78 12.52
N GLU A 269 -15.91 6.80 13.09
CA GLU A 269 -17.21 6.67 13.75
C GLU A 269 -18.30 6.21 12.78
N GLU A 270 -18.27 6.68 11.52
CA GLU A 270 -19.28 6.32 10.50
C GLU A 270 -19.09 4.89 9.98
N LEU A 271 -17.85 4.46 9.70
CA LEU A 271 -17.59 3.10 9.24
C LEU A 271 -17.81 2.05 10.33
N GLU A 272 -17.49 2.37 11.59
CA GLU A 272 -17.85 1.53 12.73
C GLU A 272 -19.37 1.47 12.87
N SER A 273 -20.08 2.60 12.74
CA SER A 273 -21.55 2.64 12.75
C SER A 273 -22.16 1.82 11.60
N ILE A 274 -21.59 1.90 10.39
CA ILE A 274 -22.03 1.10 9.24
C ILE A 274 -21.74 -0.38 9.49
N ALA A 275 -20.56 -0.73 10.00
CA ALA A 275 -20.20 -2.11 10.30
C ALA A 275 -21.12 -2.71 11.39
N GLU A 276 -21.40 -1.96 12.45
CA GLU A 276 -22.39 -2.31 13.47
C GLU A 276 -23.79 -2.46 12.88
N THR A 277 -24.20 -1.54 11.99
CA THR A 277 -25.50 -1.58 11.32
C THR A 277 -25.61 -2.80 10.44
N MET A 278 -24.59 -3.12 9.65
CA MET A 278 -24.54 -4.31 8.79
C MET A 278 -24.54 -5.60 9.63
N ASN A 279 -23.82 -5.63 10.75
CA ASN A 279 -23.85 -6.77 11.69
C ASN A 279 -25.22 -6.94 12.36
N LYS A 280 -25.95 -5.85 12.64
CA LYS A 280 -27.32 -5.89 13.16
C LYS A 280 -28.36 -6.28 12.10
N LEU A 281 -28.14 -5.89 10.84
CA LEU A 281 -29.02 -6.25 9.70
C LEU A 281 -28.82 -7.69 9.25
N TYR A 282 -27.59 -8.19 9.36
CA TYR A 282 -27.21 -9.56 8.99
C TYR A 282 -26.51 -10.27 10.17
N PRO A 283 -27.19 -10.45 11.31
CA PRO A 283 -26.62 -11.17 12.44
C PRO A 283 -26.58 -12.65 12.08
N GLU A 284 -25.43 -13.12 11.57
CA GLU A 284 -25.05 -14.52 11.46
C GLU A 284 -26.07 -15.42 10.70
N ARG A 285 -25.89 -15.55 9.38
CA ARG A 285 -26.38 -16.72 8.60
C ARG A 285 -25.79 -18.06 9.07
N SER A 286 -24.82 -18.01 9.99
CA SER A 286 -24.04 -19.13 10.52
C SER A 286 -24.78 -20.03 11.50
N LYS A 287 -25.90 -19.59 12.10
CA LYS A 287 -26.69 -20.45 13.02
C LYS A 287 -27.74 -21.32 12.33
N ASN A 288 -28.08 -21.03 11.07
CA ASN A 288 -29.16 -21.75 10.38
C ASN A 288 -28.65 -22.89 9.48
N GLN A 289 -27.36 -22.90 9.09
CA GLN A 289 -26.81 -24.03 8.32
C GLN A 289 -26.48 -25.25 9.19
N GLU A 290 -26.05 -25.07 10.44
CA GLU A 290 -25.87 -26.21 11.36
C GLU A 290 -27.23 -26.86 11.75
N ASN A 291 -28.29 -26.07 11.89
CA ASN A 291 -29.62 -26.60 12.23
C ASN A 291 -30.36 -27.25 11.04
N GLU A 292 -30.06 -26.85 9.80
CA GLU A 292 -30.60 -27.53 8.61
C GLU A 292 -29.87 -28.86 8.32
N GLU A 293 -28.55 -28.95 8.54
CA GLU A 293 -27.83 -30.23 8.41
C GLU A 293 -28.22 -31.23 9.52
N LEU A 294 -28.39 -30.80 10.77
CA LEU A 294 -28.83 -31.65 11.89
C LEU A 294 -30.27 -32.17 11.73
N ASN A 295 -31.20 -31.35 11.23
CA ASN A 295 -32.58 -31.81 10.98
C ASN A 295 -32.69 -32.71 9.74
N SER A 296 -31.80 -32.56 8.74
CA SER A 296 -31.80 -33.44 7.57
C SER A 296 -31.28 -34.85 7.86
N SER A 297 -30.42 -35.01 8.88
CA SER A 297 -29.93 -36.32 9.33
C SER A 297 -30.95 -37.09 10.17
N GLU A 298 -31.78 -36.43 10.98
CA GLU A 298 -32.77 -37.11 11.84
C GLU A 298 -34.03 -37.57 11.08
N GLU A 299 -34.40 -36.91 9.97
CA GLU A 299 -35.51 -37.38 9.12
C GLU A 299 -35.12 -38.59 8.24
N SER A 300 -33.83 -38.81 8.00
CA SER A 300 -33.34 -39.92 7.16
C SER A 300 -33.18 -41.27 7.89
N GLU A 301 -33.17 -41.29 9.23
CA GLU A 301 -33.06 -42.53 10.02
C GLU A 301 -34.41 -43.16 10.42
N ASN A 302 -35.55 -42.48 10.21
CA ASN A 302 -36.87 -42.98 10.65
C ASN A 302 -37.79 -43.53 9.52
N ILE A 303 -37.27 -43.78 8.31
CA ILE A 303 -38.08 -44.28 7.16
C ILE A 303 -37.61 -45.66 6.64
N VAL A 304 -36.83 -46.43 7.41
CA VAL A 304 -36.43 -47.80 7.00
C VAL A 304 -36.78 -48.82 8.08
N ASP A 305 -38.07 -48.99 8.38
CA ASP A 305 -38.62 -50.29 8.82
C ASP A 305 -40.15 -50.28 8.78
N SER A 306 -40.73 -50.50 7.60
CA SER A 306 -42.05 -51.14 7.40
C SER A 306 -42.49 -51.05 5.93
N ASP A 307 -42.13 -52.03 5.10
CA ASP A 307 -43.11 -52.84 4.37
C ASP A 307 -42.41 -53.80 3.41
N GLY A 308 -42.86 -55.06 3.37
CA GLY A 308 -42.42 -56.00 2.34
C GLY A 308 -42.50 -57.48 2.67
N SER A 309 -43.61 -57.98 3.25
CA SER A 309 -43.94 -59.40 3.12
C SER A 309 -45.39 -59.58 2.67
N LYS A 310 -45.56 -59.96 1.39
CA LYS A 310 -46.51 -60.96 0.85
C LYS A 310 -46.81 -60.68 -0.63
N SER A 311 -46.45 -61.63 -1.49
CA SER A 311 -47.45 -62.35 -2.29
C SER A 311 -46.80 -63.44 -3.15
N GLU A 312 -47.34 -64.65 -3.00
CA GLU A 312 -47.27 -65.84 -3.88
C GLU A 312 -46.00 -66.70 -3.90
#